data_AF-A0A7U6QQ75-F1
#
_entry.id   AF-A0A7U6QQ75-F1
#
_cell.length_a   1.000
_cell.length_b   1.000
_cell.length_c   1.000
_cell.angle_alpha   90.00
_cell.angle_beta   90.00
_cell.angle_gamma   90.00
#
_symmetry.space_group_name_H-M   'P 1'
#
loop_
_entity.id
_entity.type
_entity.pdbx_description
1 polymer ?
#
loop_
_entity_poly.entity_id
_entity_poly.type
_entity_poly.pdbx_seq_one_letter_code
_entity_poly.pdbx_strand_id
1 'polypeptide(L)'
;MSIQLTLNKSGKHGVPVKIYTSDIEQGAMQQLRNLAQLEFVHSHIAVMPDVHVGKGATVGSVIPTKSAIIPAAVGVDIGCGMNAVRLSLTASDLPDSLKRCAWWSSSKCRWVLICTSKSKQKAPRLIRSANA
;
A
#
# COMPACT_ATOMS: atom_id res chain seq x y z
N MET A 1 -5.12 12.94 6.67
CA MET A 1 -4.96 11.87 7.68
C MET A 1 -3.98 12.35 8.73
N SER A 2 -4.39 12.41 10.00
CA SER A 2 -3.51 12.74 11.11
C SER A 2 -2.73 11.50 11.57
N ILE A 3 -1.60 11.72 12.25
CA ILE A 3 -0.87 10.64 12.93
C ILE A 3 -1.72 10.22 14.13
N GLN A 4 -2.04 8.93 14.23
CA GLN A 4 -2.84 8.38 15.31
C GLN A 4 -1.98 7.78 16.43
N LEU A 5 -0.87 7.13 16.06
CA LEU A 5 0.04 6.49 17.01
C LEU A 5 1.49 6.81 16.64
N THR A 6 2.35 6.96 17.64
CA THR A 6 3.80 7.10 17.43
C THR A 6 4.55 6.14 18.33
N LEU A 7 5.33 5.23 17.75
CA LEU A 7 6.24 4.36 18.48
C LEU A 7 7.59 5.06 18.68
N ASN A 8 8.29 4.68 19.75
CA ASN A 8 9.64 5.18 20.08
C ASN A 8 9.74 6.71 20.22
N LYS A 9 8.64 7.39 20.60
CA LYS A 9 8.61 8.85 20.74
C LYS A 9 9.66 9.40 21.74
N SER A 10 10.04 8.58 22.73
CA SER A 10 11.00 8.92 23.80
C SER A 10 12.15 7.90 23.90
N GLY A 11 12.33 7.06 22.89
CA GLY A 11 13.31 5.97 22.92
C GLY A 11 14.74 6.50 22.84
N LYS A 12 15.64 6.00 23.70
CA LYS A 12 17.09 6.28 23.61
C LYS A 12 17.74 5.71 22.35
N HIS A 13 17.11 4.70 21.74
CA HIS A 13 17.63 3.99 20.57
C HIS A 13 16.50 3.72 19.56
N GLY A 14 16.85 3.81 18.28
CA GLY A 14 15.93 3.61 17.15
C GLY A 14 15.22 4.87 16.68
N VAL A 15 14.61 4.80 15.49
CA VAL A 15 13.85 5.90 14.89
C VAL A 15 12.38 5.88 15.34
N PRO A 16 11.69 7.04 15.36
CA PRO A 16 10.26 7.08 15.60
C PRO A 16 9.47 6.44 14.46
N VAL A 17 8.38 5.74 14.80
CA VAL A 17 7.44 5.16 13.83
C VAL A 17 6.13 5.92 13.92
N LYS A 18 5.74 6.59 12.84
CA LYS A 18 4.49 7.34 12.73
C LYS A 18 3.43 6.50 12.06
N ILE A 19 2.32 6.26 12.75
CA ILE A 19 1.26 5.38 12.27
C ILE A 19 -0.02 6.17 12.09
N TYR A 20 -0.64 5.99 10.92
CA TYR A 20 -1.81 6.73 10.46
C TYR A 20 -3.13 5.96 10.65
N THR A 21 -3.11 4.87 11.41
CA THR A 21 -4.28 4.04 11.75
C THR A 21 -4.23 3.60 13.22
N SER A 22 -5.39 3.22 13.75
CA SER A 22 -5.57 2.68 15.09
C SER A 22 -5.63 1.15 15.10
N ASP A 23 -5.94 0.54 13.96
CA ASP A 23 -6.12 -0.90 13.82
C ASP A 23 -4.86 -1.52 13.20
N ILE A 24 -4.11 -2.27 14.01
CA ILE A 24 -2.84 -2.89 13.61
C ILE A 24 -2.72 -4.24 14.30
N GLU A 25 -2.40 -5.26 13.52
CA GLU A 25 -2.10 -6.60 14.01
C GLU A 25 -0.81 -6.62 14.86
N GLN A 26 -0.79 -7.44 15.91
CA GLN A 26 0.37 -7.57 16.80
C GLN A 26 1.65 -7.99 16.06
N GLY A 27 1.54 -8.88 15.06
CA GLY A 27 2.68 -9.30 14.24
C GLY A 27 3.30 -8.14 13.46
N ALA A 28 2.47 -7.26 12.89
CA ALA A 28 2.91 -6.09 12.15
C ALA A 28 3.58 -5.09 13.11
N MET A 29 3.03 -4.91 14.31
CA MET A 29 3.63 -4.08 15.35
C MET A 29 5.03 -4.56 15.75
N GLN A 30 5.26 -5.86 15.85
CA GLN A 30 6.57 -6.40 16.17
C GLN A 30 7.58 -6.15 15.03
N GLN A 31 7.16 -6.38 13.78
CA GLN A 31 8.00 -6.08 12.62
C GLN A 31 8.40 -4.60 12.55
N LEU A 32 7.46 -3.67 12.84
CA LEU A 32 7.75 -2.24 12.91
C LEU A 32 8.75 -1.88 14.01
N ARG A 33 8.65 -2.50 15.19
CA ARG A 33 9.62 -2.29 16.27
C ARG A 33 11.01 -2.76 15.89
N ASN A 34 11.13 -3.91 15.24
CA ASN A 34 12.41 -4.43 14.78
C ASN A 34 13.03 -3.52 13.71
N LEU A 35 12.22 -3.07 12.74
CA LEU A 35 12.67 -2.14 11.69
C LEU A 35 13.13 -0.80 12.25
N ALA A 36 12.45 -0.30 13.28
CA ALA A 36 12.80 0.97 13.93
C ALA A 36 14.15 0.94 14.64
N GLN A 37 14.68 -0.24 14.97
CA GLN A 37 15.99 -0.41 15.63
C GLN A 37 17.17 -0.43 14.66
N LEU A 38 16.92 -0.50 13.35
CA LEU A 38 17.99 -0.55 12.35
C LEU A 38 18.70 0.81 12.23
N GLU A 39 20.02 0.81 12.35
CA GLU A 39 20.85 2.03 12.42
C GLU A 39 20.87 2.84 11.13
N PHE A 40 20.67 2.18 9.98
CA PHE A 40 20.66 2.82 8.66
C PHE A 40 19.29 3.39 8.27
N VAL A 41 18.26 3.27 9.12
CA VAL A 41 16.95 3.91 8.90
C VAL A 41 17.05 5.37 9.31
N HIS A 42 16.53 6.26 8.45
CA HIS A 42 16.74 7.69 8.58
C HIS A 42 15.45 8.44 8.94
N SER A 43 15.52 9.39 9.87
CA SER A 43 14.41 10.26 10.29
C SER A 43 13.25 9.53 10.99
N HIS A 44 12.42 8.78 10.27
CA HIS A 44 11.25 8.09 10.82
C HIS A 44 10.67 7.08 9.83
N ILE A 45 9.97 6.06 10.34
CA ILE A 45 9.17 5.14 9.53
C ILE A 45 7.73 5.67 9.48
N ALA A 46 7.08 5.63 8.31
CA ALA A 46 5.67 5.97 8.17
C ALA A 46 4.84 4.72 7.84
N VAL A 47 3.68 4.57 8.49
CA VAL A 47 2.85 3.36 8.40
C VAL A 47 1.44 3.74 7.95
N MET A 48 1.06 3.25 6.78
CA MET A 48 -0.24 3.50 6.17
C MET A 48 -1.35 2.65 6.82
N PRO A 49 -2.63 3.00 6.62
CA PRO A 49 -3.77 2.28 7.21
C PRO A 49 -3.98 0.85 6.72
N ASP A 50 -3.40 0.46 5.60
CA ASP A 50 -3.43 -0.89 5.03
C ASP A 50 -2.32 -1.81 5.59
N VAL A 51 -1.68 -1.39 6.69
CA VAL A 51 -0.59 -2.12 7.33
C VAL A 51 -1.03 -3.53 7.76
N HIS A 52 -0.21 -4.51 7.40
CA HIS A 52 -0.37 -5.89 7.84
C HIS A 52 0.98 -6.62 7.82
N VAL A 53 0.99 -7.81 8.41
CA VAL A 53 2.18 -8.65 8.47
C VAL A 53 2.65 -9.00 7.06
N GLY A 54 3.91 -8.71 6.76
CA GLY A 54 4.55 -9.12 5.51
C GLY A 54 5.62 -10.19 5.71
N LYS A 55 6.20 -10.66 4.61
CA LYS A 55 7.33 -11.60 4.64
C LYS A 55 8.63 -10.81 4.74
N GLY A 56 9.16 -10.69 5.96
CA GLY A 56 10.42 -10.01 6.28
C GLY A 56 10.25 -8.56 6.71
N ALA A 57 9.46 -7.76 5.98
CA ALA A 57 9.09 -6.40 6.36
C ALA A 57 7.57 -6.21 6.38
N THR A 58 7.07 -5.21 7.11
CA THR A 58 5.65 -4.85 7.13
C THR A 58 5.18 -4.30 5.79
N VAL A 59 4.05 -4.81 5.28
CA VAL A 59 3.37 -4.22 4.13
C VAL A 59 2.68 -2.93 4.57
N GLY A 60 2.57 -1.94 3.68
CA GLY A 60 1.98 -0.64 4.01
C GLY A 60 2.90 0.25 4.86
N SER A 61 4.22 0.06 4.77
CA SER A 61 5.20 0.90 5.49
C SER A 61 6.21 1.56 4.55
N VAL A 62 6.64 2.77 4.91
CA VAL A 62 7.67 3.56 4.21
C VAL A 62 8.88 3.62 5.11
N ILE A 63 9.98 3.03 4.65
CA ILE A 63 11.22 2.87 5.41
C ILE A 63 12.33 3.64 4.67
N PRO A 64 12.60 4.90 5.04
CA PRO A 64 13.71 5.65 4.48
C PRO A 64 15.05 5.10 5.01
N THR A 65 15.95 4.71 4.12
CA THR A 65 17.29 4.24 4.48
C THR A 65 18.38 5.17 3.93
N LYS A 66 19.52 5.23 4.62
CA LYS A 66 20.75 5.89 4.13
C LYS A 66 21.81 4.83 3.86
N SER A 67 22.38 4.85 2.66
CA SER A 67 23.50 3.98 2.25
C SER A 67 23.25 2.47 2.40
N ALA A 68 21.99 2.05 2.47
CA ALA A 68 21.60 0.64 2.62
C ALA A 68 20.30 0.35 1.88
N ILE A 69 20.16 -0.88 1.38
CA ILE A 69 18.95 -1.38 0.73
C ILE A 69 18.46 -2.59 1.53
N ILE A 70 17.16 -2.69 1.76
CA ILE A 70 16.51 -3.83 2.43
C ILE A 70 15.67 -4.57 1.37
N PRO A 71 16.16 -5.66 0.74
CA PRO A 71 15.41 -6.36 -0.31
C PRO A 71 14.03 -6.86 0.16
N ALA A 72 13.95 -7.34 1.40
CA ALA A 72 12.69 -7.80 2.00
C ALA A 72 11.64 -6.68 2.18
N ALA A 73 12.06 -5.41 2.24
CA ALA A 73 11.17 -4.26 2.32
C ALA A 73 10.58 -3.86 0.96
N VAL A 74 11.23 -4.24 -0.15
CA VAL A 74 10.71 -4.00 -1.51
C VAL A 74 9.57 -4.96 -1.83
N GLY A 75 9.63 -6.18 -1.29
CA GLY A 75 8.67 -7.25 -1.56
C GLY A 75 9.11 -8.17 -2.69
N VAL A 76 8.40 -9.29 -2.83
CA VAL A 76 8.73 -10.36 -3.79
C VAL A 76 8.35 -9.98 -5.23
N ASP A 77 7.28 -9.21 -5.40
CA ASP A 77 6.74 -8.80 -6.70
C ASP A 77 7.19 -7.36 -7.01
N ILE A 78 8.46 -7.22 -7.40
CA ILE A 78 9.08 -5.91 -7.67
C ILE A 78 8.40 -5.28 -8.88
N GLY A 79 7.88 -4.06 -8.71
CA GLY A 79 7.11 -3.38 -9.75
C GLY A 79 5.61 -3.73 -9.73
N CYS A 80 5.13 -4.44 -8.71
CA CYS A 80 3.71 -4.55 -8.41
C CYS A 80 3.12 -3.14 -8.23
N GLY A 81 2.10 -2.82 -9.02
CA GLY A 81 1.47 -1.53 -9.01
C GLY A 81 0.22 -1.51 -9.88
N MET A 82 -0.36 -0.31 -9.97
CA MET A 82 -1.57 -0.06 -10.72
C MET A 82 -1.30 1.04 -11.74
N ASN A 83 -1.74 0.84 -12.97
CA ASN A 83 -1.72 1.86 -14.01
C ASN A 83 -3.18 2.20 -14.39
N ALA A 84 -3.51 3.49 -14.40
CA ALA A 84 -4.85 3.97 -14.75
C ALA A 84 -4.77 4.82 -16.03
N VAL A 85 -5.46 4.40 -17.09
CA VAL A 85 -5.52 5.13 -18.36
C VAL A 85 -6.91 5.73 -18.55
N ARG A 86 -6.97 7.03 -18.85
CA ARG A 86 -8.22 7.74 -19.16
C ARG A 86 -8.65 7.41 -20.57
N LEU A 87 -9.87 6.92 -20.73
CA LEU A 87 -10.50 6.73 -22.02
C LEU A 87 -11.35 7.96 -22.40
N SER A 88 -11.56 8.13 -23.70
CA SER A 88 -12.57 9.04 -24.24
C SER A 88 -14.00 8.56 -23.94
N LEU A 89 -14.17 7.24 -23.76
CA LEU A 89 -15.46 6.58 -23.49
C LEU A 89 -16.07 6.99 -22.16
N THR A 90 -17.40 6.98 -22.14
CA THR A 90 -18.25 7.27 -20.99
C THR A 90 -18.98 6.03 -20.51
N ALA A 91 -19.62 6.14 -19.34
CA ALA A 91 -20.43 5.08 -18.76
C ALA A 91 -21.52 4.53 -19.68
N SER A 92 -22.08 5.36 -20.57
CA SER A 92 -23.14 5.00 -21.52
C SER A 92 -22.63 4.30 -22.77
N ASP A 93 -21.34 4.46 -23.10
CA ASP A 93 -20.72 3.80 -24.26
C ASP A 93 -20.34 2.35 -23.96
N LEU A 94 -20.46 1.92 -22.71
CA LEU A 94 -20.12 0.59 -22.23
C LEU A 94 -21.37 -0.31 -22.21
N PRO A 95 -21.26 -1.57 -22.63
CA PRO A 95 -22.36 -2.53 -22.55
C PRO A 95 -22.68 -2.87 -21.09
N ASP A 96 -23.94 -3.23 -20.81
CA ASP A 96 -24.40 -3.59 -19.46
C ASP A 96 -23.67 -4.80 -18.85
N SER A 97 -23.06 -5.64 -19.69
CA SER A 97 -22.30 -6.81 -19.27
C SER A 97 -20.89 -6.78 -19.86
N LEU A 98 -19.90 -6.64 -18.97
CA LEU A 98 -18.48 -6.70 -19.31
C LEU A 98 -17.88 -8.11 -19.18
N LYS A 99 -18.71 -9.15 -19.00
CA LYS A 99 -18.27 -10.54 -18.75
C LYS A 99 -17.33 -11.10 -19.83
N ARG A 100 -17.42 -10.60 -21.07
CA ARG A 100 -16.56 -11.01 -22.19
C ARG A 100 -15.19 -10.32 -22.17
N CYS A 101 -15.06 -9.19 -21.46
CA CYS A 101 -13.82 -8.50 -21.17
C CYS A 101 -13.29 -8.98 -19.81
N ALA A 102 -12.60 -10.13 -19.79
CA ALA A 102 -12.16 -10.82 -18.57
C ALA A 102 -11.30 -10.00 -17.58
N TRP A 103 -10.87 -8.80 -17.99
CA TRP A 103 -10.08 -7.85 -17.18
C TRP A 103 -10.90 -6.69 -16.60
N TRP A 104 -12.16 -6.53 -17.00
CA TRP A 104 -12.97 -5.39 -16.60
C TRP A 104 -13.90 -5.81 -15.44
N SER A 105 -13.45 -5.53 -14.22
CA SER A 105 -14.34 -5.62 -13.05
C SER A 105 -15.29 -4.42 -13.07
N SER A 106 -16.51 -4.69 -13.54
CA SER A 106 -17.78 -4.03 -13.22
C SER A 106 -17.71 -2.65 -12.58
N SER A 107 -17.32 -1.63 -13.32
CA SER A 107 -17.68 -0.25 -12.99
C SER A 107 -17.65 0.58 -14.26
N LYS A 108 -18.76 1.28 -14.53
CA LYS A 108 -18.95 2.30 -15.55
C LYS A 108 -17.94 3.44 -15.33
N CYS A 109 -16.69 3.21 -15.66
CA CYS A 109 -15.58 4.11 -15.37
C CYS A 109 -14.93 4.55 -16.67
N ARG A 110 -14.71 5.86 -16.79
CA ARG A 110 -13.88 6.48 -17.82
C ARG A 110 -12.41 6.02 -17.74
N TRP A 111 -12.02 5.37 -16.65
CA TRP A 111 -10.66 4.91 -16.39
C TRP A 111 -10.56 3.39 -16.48
N VAL A 112 -9.58 2.90 -17.24
CA VAL A 112 -9.18 1.48 -17.22
C VAL A 112 -8.03 1.35 -16.23
N LEU A 113 -8.21 0.48 -15.25
CA LEU A 113 -7.24 0.21 -14.20
C LEU A 113 -6.58 -1.15 -14.47
N ILE A 114 -5.28 -1.15 -14.71
CA ILE A 114 -4.48 -2.34 -15.03
C ILE A 114 -3.58 -2.64 -13.84
N CYS A 115 -3.70 -3.84 -13.28
CA CYS A 115 -2.73 -4.34 -12.30
C CYS A 115 -1.52 -4.90 -13.03
N THR A 116 -0.31 -4.47 -12.67
CA THR A 116 0.94 -4.93 -13.29
C THR A 116 1.48 -6.22 -12.67
N SER A 117 0.90 -6.68 -11.56
CA SER A 117 1.36 -7.87 -10.84
C SER A 117 0.75 -9.16 -11.41
N LYS A 118 1.57 -10.21 -11.56
CA LYS A 118 1.11 -11.55 -11.99
C LYS A 118 0.38 -12.32 -10.89
N SER A 119 0.50 -11.87 -9.63
CA SER A 119 -0.14 -12.49 -8.48
C SER A 119 -1.63 -12.12 -8.45
N LYS A 120 -2.50 -13.12 -8.68
CA LYS A 120 -3.97 -13.01 -8.63
C LYS A 120 -4.43 -12.15 -7.44
N GLN A 121 -4.79 -10.89 -7.67
CA GLN A 121 -5.49 -10.10 -6.66
C GLN A 121 -6.99 -10.20 -6.91
N LYS A 122 -7.73 -10.59 -5.87
CA LYS A 122 -9.17 -10.31 -5.76
C LYS A 122 -9.40 -8.85 -6.16
N ALA A 123 -10.38 -8.62 -7.03
CA ALA A 123 -10.75 -7.29 -7.48
C ALA A 123 -10.78 -6.29 -6.29
N PRO A 124 -10.12 -5.13 -6.39
CA PRO A 124 -10.14 -4.15 -5.32
C PRO A 124 -11.60 -3.75 -5.03
N ARG A 125 -11.93 -3.66 -3.75
CA ARG A 125 -13.23 -3.15 -3.31
C ARG A 125 -13.34 -1.70 -3.80
N LEU A 126 -14.33 -1.46 -4.65
CA LEU A 126 -14.73 -0.18 -5.24
C LEU A 126 -14.37 1.04 -4.38
N ILE A 127 -13.32 1.76 -4.79
CA ILE A 127 -13.19 3.17 -4.41
C ILE A 127 -14.23 3.90 -5.26
N ARG A 128 -15.38 4.21 -4.65
CA ARG A 128 -16.37 5.11 -5.24
C ARG A 128 -15.68 6.46 -5.42
N SER A 129 -15.31 6.78 -6.65
CA SER A 129 -15.01 8.14 -7.10
C SER A 129 -16.19 9.03 -6.71
N ALA A 130 -16.04 9.80 -5.64
CA ALA A 130 -16.87 10.96 -5.40
C ALA A 130 -16.68 11.90 -6.60
N ASN A 131 -17.80 12.38 -7.14
CA ASN A 131 -17.86 13.32 -8.25
C ASN A 131 -16.82 14.44 -8.07
N ALA A 132 -15.92 14.54 -9.04
CA ALA A 132 -15.19 15.75 -9.41
C ALA A 132 -15.50 16.03 -10.88
#